data_AF-A0A2D9I7G3-F1
#
_entry.id   AF-A0A2D9I7G3-F1
#
_cell.length_a   1.000
_cell.length_b   1.000
_cell.length_c   1.000
_cell.angle_alpha   90.00
_cell.angle_beta   90.00
_cell.angle_gamma   90.00
#
_symmetry.space_group_name_H-M   'P 1'
#
loop_
_entity.id
_entity.type
_entity.pdbx_description
1 polymer ?
#
loop_
_entity_poly.entity_id
_entity_poly.type
_entity_poly.pdbx_seq_one_letter_code
_entity_poly.pdbx_strand_id
1 'polypeptide(L)'
;MIIVAIVNIIIALMVLIFERNKMIGLLKSMGANNNLVRKIFLYKGAEIIIKGLFYGNIIFFTIVFIQKEFNIIKLNPEDYYVDILPFYMDSLFIVILNSLFIFTSIIVLWLTFSIIARISPSKIINSKS
;
A
#
# COMPACT_ATOMS: atom_id res chain seq x y z
N MET A 1 2.40 5.88 -14.31
CA MET A 1 2.16 4.68 -13.45
C MET A 1 2.09 5.02 -11.96
N ILE A 2 2.95 5.91 -11.42
CA ILE A 2 2.95 6.29 -9.99
C ILE A 2 1.58 6.79 -9.49
N ILE A 3 0.88 7.63 -10.27
CA ILE A 3 -0.45 8.15 -9.91
C ILE A 3 -1.47 7.01 -9.72
N VAL A 4 -1.46 6.01 -10.61
CA VAL A 4 -2.37 4.85 -10.52
C VAL A 4 -2.10 4.05 -9.24
N ALA A 5 -0.83 3.86 -8.88
CA ALA A 5 -0.46 3.19 -7.63
C ALA A 5 -0.95 3.95 -6.39
N ILE A 6 -0.80 5.28 -6.36
CA ILE A 6 -1.29 6.13 -5.27
C ILE A 6 -2.81 6.03 -5.14
N VAL A 7 -3.54 6.12 -6.24
CA VAL A 7 -5.01 5.99 -6.26
C VAL A 7 -5.45 4.63 -5.73
N ASN A 8 -4.81 3.54 -6.14
CA ASN A 8 -5.14 2.20 -5.66
C ASN A 8 -4.90 2.05 -4.16
N ILE A 9 -3.80 2.61 -3.63
CA ILE A 9 -3.54 2.61 -2.18
C ILE A 9 -4.64 3.39 -1.45
N ILE A 10 -5.04 4.56 -1.94
CA ILE A 10 -6.12 5.36 -1.34
C ILE A 10 -7.44 4.57 -1.31
N ILE A 11 -7.82 3.95 -2.44
CA ILE A 11 -9.04 3.14 -2.54
C ILE A 11 -9.00 1.98 -1.56
N ALA A 12 -7.89 1.21 -1.53
CA ALA A 12 -7.74 0.07 -0.64
C ALA A 12 -7.84 0.49 0.85
N LEU A 13 -7.21 1.60 1.22
CA LEU A 13 -7.29 2.14 2.58
C LEU A 13 -8.69 2.65 2.94
N MET A 14 -9.40 3.28 2.01
CA MET A 14 -10.79 3.68 2.20
C MET A 14 -11.70 2.47 2.43
N VAL A 15 -11.58 1.42 1.61
CA VAL A 15 -12.35 0.17 1.77
C VAL A 15 -12.09 -0.43 3.14
N LEU A 16 -10.82 -0.51 3.57
CA LEU A 16 -10.46 -1.03 4.88
C LEU A 16 -11.14 -0.28 6.04
N ILE A 17 -11.26 1.04 5.94
CA ILE A 17 -11.95 1.84 6.95
C ILE A 17 -13.45 1.59 6.89
N PHE A 18 -14.04 1.55 5.70
CA PHE A 18 -15.48 1.37 5.51
C PHE A 18 -15.97 0.02 6.06
N GLU A 19 -15.24 -1.05 5.79
CA GLU A 19 -15.54 -2.40 6.32
C GLU A 19 -15.51 -2.45 7.85
N ARG A 20 -14.70 -1.58 8.49
CA ARG A 20 -14.50 -1.55 9.94
C ARG A 20 -15.35 -0.49 10.65
N ASN A 21 -16.26 0.19 9.96
CA ASN A 21 -17.13 1.22 10.56
C ASN A 21 -17.93 0.71 11.77
N LYS A 22 -18.43 -0.54 11.72
CA LYS A 22 -19.13 -1.18 12.86
C LYS A 22 -18.22 -1.33 14.09
N MET A 23 -16.97 -1.74 13.89
CA MET A 23 -15.97 -1.88 14.95
C MET A 23 -15.61 -0.52 15.57
N ILE A 24 -15.51 0.54 14.75
CA ILE A 24 -15.30 1.92 15.23
C ILE A 24 -16.47 2.35 16.13
N GLY A 25 -17.71 2.06 15.70
CA GLY A 25 -18.92 2.36 16.47
C GLY A 25 -18.93 1.67 17.84
N LEU A 26 -18.61 0.38 17.88
CA LEU A 26 -18.50 -0.40 19.12
C LEU A 26 -17.40 0.12 20.05
N LEU A 27 -16.21 0.41 19.51
CA LEU A 27 -15.11 0.97 20.31
C LEU A 27 -15.51 2.31 20.92
N LYS A 28 -16.16 3.19 20.15
CA LYS A 28 -16.63 4.48 20.65
C LYS A 28 -17.74 4.36 21.69
N SER A 29 -18.68 3.41 21.54
CA SER A 29 -19.71 3.16 22.56
C SER A 29 -19.13 2.60 23.86
N MET A 30 -18.00 1.90 23.78
CA MET A 30 -17.23 1.45 24.95
C MET A 30 -16.31 2.54 25.56
N GLY A 31 -16.39 3.80 25.07
CA GLY A 31 -15.62 4.92 25.59
C GLY A 31 -14.25 5.15 24.92
N ALA A 32 -13.96 4.48 23.81
CA ALA A 32 -12.70 4.72 23.09
C ALA A 32 -12.67 6.14 22.50
N ASN A 33 -11.57 6.86 22.77
CA ASN A 33 -11.34 8.17 22.17
C ASN A 33 -10.90 8.05 20.69
N ASN A 34 -11.01 9.15 19.94
CA ASN A 34 -10.62 9.20 18.53
C ASN A 34 -9.14 8.83 18.30
N ASN A 35 -8.26 9.10 19.28
CA ASN A 35 -6.83 8.81 19.18
C ASN A 35 -6.54 7.30 19.25
N LEU A 36 -7.29 6.55 20.05
CA LEU A 36 -7.18 5.09 20.16
C LEU A 36 -7.60 4.44 18.85
N VAL A 37 -8.76 4.85 18.32
CA VAL A 37 -9.23 4.39 17.01
C VAL A 37 -8.17 4.70 15.94
N ARG A 38 -7.65 5.93 15.92
CA ARG A 38 -6.56 6.31 15.02
C ARG A 38 -5.35 5.39 15.09
N LYS A 39 -4.83 5.13 16.29
CA LYS A 39 -3.69 4.23 16.46
C LYS A 39 -3.96 2.85 15.87
N ILE A 40 -5.12 2.25 16.15
CA ILE A 40 -5.48 0.92 15.67
C ILE A 40 -5.43 0.86 14.13
N PHE A 41 -6.02 1.83 13.45
CA PHE A 41 -6.01 1.85 11.98
C PHE A 41 -4.64 2.16 11.40
N LEU A 42 -3.86 3.04 12.01
CA LEU A 42 -2.48 3.29 11.61
C LEU A 42 -1.64 2.01 11.68
N TYR A 43 -1.77 1.24 12.76
CA TYR A 43 -1.07 -0.04 12.91
C TYR A 43 -1.51 -1.08 11.89
N LYS A 44 -2.82 -1.23 11.66
CA LYS A 44 -3.34 -2.19 10.67
C LYS A 44 -2.96 -1.82 9.24
N GLY A 45 -2.99 -0.54 8.95
CA GLY A 45 -2.50 0.01 7.70
C GLY A 45 -1.02 -0.27 7.45
N ALA A 46 -0.17 0.04 8.44
CA ALA A 46 1.25 -0.23 8.38
C ALA A 46 1.54 -1.74 8.22
N GLU A 47 0.80 -2.60 8.91
CA GLU A 47 0.91 -4.07 8.78
C GLU A 47 0.68 -4.53 7.34
N ILE A 48 -0.32 -3.97 6.66
CA ILE A 48 -0.63 -4.31 5.25
C ILE A 48 0.49 -3.82 4.32
N ILE A 49 0.98 -2.59 4.51
CA ILE A 49 2.07 -2.03 3.70
C ILE A 49 3.33 -2.89 3.84
N ILE A 50 3.71 -3.26 5.06
CA ILE A 50 4.91 -4.07 5.33
C ILE A 50 4.78 -5.46 4.70
N LYS A 51 3.65 -6.14 4.88
CA LYS A 51 3.42 -7.46 4.27
C LYS A 51 3.41 -7.38 2.75
N GLY A 52 2.74 -6.38 2.19
CA GLY A 52 2.70 -6.16 0.74
C GLY A 52 4.09 -5.93 0.16
N LEU A 53 4.92 -5.13 0.84
CA LEU A 53 6.30 -4.89 0.44
C LEU A 53 7.14 -6.16 0.52
N PHE A 54 7.00 -6.94 1.60
CA PHE A 54 7.72 -8.18 1.80
C PHE A 54 7.43 -9.20 0.68
N TYR A 55 6.15 -9.50 0.44
CA TYR A 55 5.75 -10.42 -0.62
C TYR A 55 6.07 -9.86 -2.02
N GLY A 56 5.92 -8.55 -2.22
CA GLY A 56 6.28 -7.89 -3.48
C GLY A 56 7.76 -8.04 -3.81
N ASN A 57 8.66 -7.85 -2.84
CA ASN A 57 10.09 -8.06 -3.04
C ASN A 57 10.42 -9.54 -3.30
N ILE A 58 9.80 -10.48 -2.58
CA ILE A 58 9.99 -11.92 -2.84
C ILE A 58 9.63 -12.24 -4.30
N ILE A 59 8.48 -11.78 -4.77
CA ILE A 59 8.03 -12.00 -6.15
C ILE A 59 8.99 -11.33 -7.14
N PHE A 60 9.38 -10.08 -6.89
CA PHE A 60 10.34 -9.35 -7.73
C PHE A 60 11.67 -10.11 -7.86
N PHE A 61 12.30 -10.48 -6.75
CA PHE A 61 13.58 -11.19 -6.76
C PHE A 61 13.46 -12.56 -7.43
N THR A 62 12.35 -13.27 -7.21
CA THR A 62 12.09 -14.56 -7.87
C THR A 62 12.01 -14.40 -9.38
N ILE A 63 11.27 -13.39 -9.86
CA ILE A 63 11.15 -13.11 -11.30
C ILE A 63 12.50 -12.75 -11.91
N VAL A 64 13.28 -11.88 -11.28
CA VAL A 64 14.59 -11.49 -11.83
C VAL A 64 15.57 -12.66 -11.82
N PHE A 65 15.55 -13.49 -10.78
CA PHE A 65 16.37 -14.71 -10.73
C PHE A 65 16.03 -15.65 -11.90
N ILE A 66 14.74 -15.94 -12.11
CA ILE A 66 14.28 -16.78 -13.22
C ILE A 66 14.67 -16.16 -14.57
N GLN A 67 14.48 -14.85 -14.73
CA GLN A 67 14.82 -14.16 -15.97
C GLN A 67 16.33 -14.20 -16.27
N LYS A 68 17.19 -14.11 -15.25
CA LYS A 68 18.65 -14.18 -15.40
C LYS A 68 19.15 -15.57 -15.79
N GLU A 69 18.57 -16.62 -15.19
CA GLU A 69 18.97 -18.01 -15.46
C GLU A 69 18.42 -18.53 -16.79
N PHE A 70 17.15 -18.22 -17.09
CA PHE A 70 16.45 -18.80 -18.23
C PHE A 70 16.33 -17.87 -19.45
N ASN A 71 16.69 -16.59 -19.31
CA ASN A 71 16.62 -15.57 -20.37
C ASN A 71 15.29 -15.63 -21.16
N ILE A 72 14.18 -15.75 -20.42
CA ILE A 72 12.84 -16.01 -20.96
C ILE A 72 12.40 -14.86 -21.88
N ILE A 73 12.61 -13.63 -21.41
CA ILE A 73 12.35 -12.42 -22.20
C ILE A 73 13.62 -12.07 -22.99
N LYS A 74 13.58 -12.29 -24.31
CA LYS A 74 14.61 -11.85 -25.25
C LYS A 74 14.10 -10.62 -25.99
N LEU A 75 14.97 -9.65 -26.24
CA LEU A 75 14.61 -8.48 -27.06
C LEU A 75 14.90 -8.79 -28.53
N ASN A 76 14.08 -8.22 -29.42
CA ASN A 76 14.36 -8.30 -30.85
C ASN A 76 15.58 -7.40 -31.14
N PRO A 77 16.71 -7.96 -31.61
CA PRO A 77 17.95 -7.18 -31.80
C PRO A 77 17.82 -6.10 -32.88
N GLU A 78 16.79 -6.17 -33.72
CA GLU A 78 16.47 -5.11 -34.70
C GLU A 78 15.97 -3.82 -34.06
N ASP A 79 15.28 -3.91 -32.91
CA ASP A 79 14.72 -2.75 -32.19
C ASP A 79 15.59 -2.34 -30.99
N TYR A 80 16.44 -3.23 -30.48
CA TYR A 80 17.25 -3.01 -29.28
C TYR A 80 18.68 -3.53 -29.45
N TYR A 81 19.67 -2.68 -29.18
CA TYR A 81 21.12 -2.97 -29.29
C TYR A 81 21.66 -4.05 -28.30
N VAL A 82 20.78 -4.80 -27.63
CA VAL A 82 21.12 -5.80 -26.62
C VAL A 82 20.17 -6.99 -26.71
N ASP A 83 20.72 -8.20 -26.84
CA ASP A 83 19.97 -9.45 -27.03
C ASP A 83 19.13 -9.86 -25.80
N ILE A 84 19.52 -9.37 -24.61
CA ILE A 84 18.93 -9.73 -23.32
C ILE A 84 18.77 -8.46 -22.49
N LEU A 85 17.63 -8.30 -21.79
CA LEU A 85 17.41 -7.17 -20.89
C LEU A 85 18.43 -7.24 -19.72
N PRO A 86 19.37 -6.30 -19.59
CA PRO A 86 20.34 -6.34 -18.51
C PRO A 86 19.66 -5.86 -17.21
N PHE A 87 19.32 -6.80 -16.34
CA PHE A 87 18.83 -6.48 -14.99
C PHE A 87 20.00 -6.12 -14.07
N TYR A 88 20.38 -4.84 -14.06
CA TYR A 88 21.32 -4.30 -13.08
C TYR A 88 20.61 -4.10 -11.74
N MET A 89 20.90 -4.97 -10.77
CA MET A 89 20.45 -4.81 -9.39
C MET A 89 21.47 -4.00 -8.58
N ASP A 90 21.23 -2.70 -8.48
CA ASP A 90 21.91 -1.90 -7.46
C ASP A 90 21.16 -2.04 -6.12
N SER A 91 21.80 -2.69 -5.14
CA SER A 91 21.24 -2.84 -3.79
C SER A 91 20.89 -1.50 -3.15
N LEU A 92 21.66 -0.44 -3.41
CA LEU A 92 21.40 0.89 -2.89
C LEU A 92 20.08 1.44 -3.46
N PHE A 93 19.89 1.29 -4.78
CA PHE A 93 18.68 1.72 -5.46
C PHE A 93 17.43 0.99 -4.94
N ILE A 94 17.53 -0.33 -4.72
CA ILE A 94 16.42 -1.13 -4.17
C ILE A 94 16.05 -0.66 -2.76
N VAL A 95 17.03 -0.39 -1.90
CA VAL A 95 16.79 0.10 -0.53
C VAL A 95 16.15 1.49 -0.56
N ILE A 96 16.67 2.41 -1.37
CA ILE A 96 16.11 3.76 -1.51
C ILE A 96 14.66 3.69 -2.00
N LEU A 97 14.38 2.88 -3.02
CA LEU A 97 13.04 2.74 -3.59
C LEU A 97 12.04 2.16 -2.58
N ASN A 98 12.43 1.09 -1.86
CA ASN A 98 11.61 0.52 -0.78
C ASN A 98 11.35 1.53 0.33
N SER A 99 12.37 2.28 0.75
CA SER A 99 12.23 3.31 1.79
C SER A 99 11.28 4.43 1.34
N LEU A 100 11.41 4.89 0.09
CA LEU A 100 10.55 5.94 -0.47
C LEU A 100 9.10 5.46 -0.59
N PHE A 101 8.89 4.20 -0.97
CA PHE A 101 7.56 3.58 -1.00
C PHE A 101 6.91 3.50 0.38
N ILE A 102 7.64 3.04 1.41
CA ILE A 102 7.14 3.00 2.79
C ILE A 102 6.78 4.42 3.25
N PHE A 103 7.69 5.37 3.04
CA PHE A 103 7.50 6.76 3.46
C PHE A 103 6.25 7.39 2.85
N THR A 104 6.12 7.31 1.52
CA THR A 104 4.95 7.84 0.80
C THR A 104 3.66 7.13 1.22
N SER A 105 3.68 5.81 1.41
CA SER A 105 2.50 5.05 1.84
C SER A 105 2.06 5.42 3.25
N ILE A 106 2.99 5.62 4.18
CA ILE A 106 2.69 6.08 5.55
C ILE A 106 2.07 7.48 5.52
N ILE A 107 2.58 8.40 4.69
CA ILE A 107 2.01 9.74 4.53
C ILE A 107 0.57 9.67 4.02
N VAL A 108 0.33 8.91 2.95
CA VAL A 108 -1.02 8.73 2.39
C VAL A 108 -1.96 8.11 3.40
N LEU A 109 -1.48 7.13 4.17
CA LEU A 109 -2.25 6.46 5.20
C LEU A 109 -2.63 7.39 6.35
N TRP A 110 -1.68 8.21 6.79
CA TRP A 110 -1.92 9.22 7.80
C TRP A 110 -2.91 10.30 7.33
N LEU A 111 -2.79 10.72 6.07
CA LEU A 111 -3.68 11.71 5.45
C LEU A 111 -5.11 11.18 5.32
N THR A 112 -5.27 10.00 4.71
CA THR A 112 -6.59 9.37 4.50
C THR A 112 -7.31 9.13 5.83
N PHE A 113 -6.60 8.64 6.85
CA PHE A 113 -7.18 8.46 8.18
C PHE A 113 -7.57 9.81 8.82
N SER A 114 -6.74 10.84 8.68
CA SER A 114 -7.03 12.17 9.27
C SER A 114 -8.26 12.84 8.65
N ILE A 115 -8.52 12.60 7.36
CA ILE A 115 -9.73 13.07 6.66
C ILE A 115 -10.95 12.29 7.15
N ILE A 116 -10.85 10.96 7.25
CA ILE A 116 -12.00 10.10 7.55
C ILE A 116 -12.38 10.12 9.04
N ALA A 117 -11.43 10.30 9.95
CA ALA A 117 -11.71 10.41 11.40
C ALA A 117 -12.58 11.62 11.76
N ARG A 118 -12.67 12.63 10.88
CA ARG A 118 -13.57 13.79 11.03
C ARG A 118 -14.99 13.50 10.56
N ILE A 119 -15.22 12.43 9.80
CA ILE A 119 -16.54 12.01 9.34
C ILE A 119 -17.21 11.29 10.51
N SER A 120 -17.99 12.03 11.28
CA SER A 120 -18.73 11.53 12.43
C SER A 120 -19.71 10.42 12.01
N PRO A 121 -19.58 9.18 12.55
CA PRO A 121 -20.48 8.05 12.24
C PRO A 121 -21.96 8.32 12.57
N SER A 122 -22.23 9.33 13.40
CA SER A 122 -23.58 9.71 13.84
C SER A 122 -24.48 10.25 12.72
N LYS A 123 -23.94 10.68 11.57
CA LYS A 123 -24.76 11.17 10.45
C LYS A 123 -25.30 10.06 9.55
N ILE A 124 -24.76 8.84 9.63
CA ILE A 124 -25.16 7.72 8.75
C ILE A 124 -26.37 6.97 9.33
N ILE A 125 -26.57 7.00 10.65
CA ILE A 125 -27.68 6.29 11.31
C ILE A 125 -29.02 7.03 11.10
N ASN A 126 -29.02 8.35 10.89
CA ASN A 126 -30.25 9.14 10.73
C ASN A 126 -30.68 9.40 9.28
N SER A 127 -30.02 8.87 8.25
CA SER A 127 -30.44 9.07 6.84
C SER A 127 -31.35 7.96 6.28
N LYS A 128 -31.84 7.06 7.15
CA LYS A 128 -32.82 6.01 6.82
C LYS A 128 -34.11 6.16 7.65
N SER A 129 -34.54 7.40 7.86
CA SER A 129 -35.91 7.72 8.29
C SER A 129 -36.67 8.19 7.06
#